data_AF-A0A8C8SIU3-F1
#
_entry.id   AF-A0A8C8SIU3-F1
#
_cell.length_a   1.000
_cell.length_b   1.000
_cell.length_c   1.000
_cell.angle_alpha   90.00
_cell.angle_beta   90.00
_cell.angle_gamma   90.00
#
_symmetry.space_group_name_H-M   'P 1'
#
loop_
_entity.id
_entity.type
_entity.pdbx_description
1 polymer ?
#
loop_
_entity_poly.entity_id
_entity_poly.type
_entity_poly.pdbx_seq_one_letter_code
_entity_poly.pdbx_strand_id
1 'polypeptide(L)'
;PPLGGLGPHRPPPTPDLTLTAPAAATVPVRRLRAATSGSAGLDLILQTATDFQLPGEVHVTPTQVMGPVPPHAVGLILPRSHAGSKGFFVIPGVVHANYTGVLKVQVWTNPPQQLPKGSSVAQLILLPSLVPGAQHKERSDGGFGSTLPSDSSVNINTSCKPL
;
A
#
# COMPACT_ATOMS: atom_id res chain seq x y z
N PRO A 1 72.21 -21.74 -0.76
CA PRO A 1 72.00 -20.42 -1.41
C PRO A 1 70.56 -20.31 -1.96
N PRO A 2 69.91 -19.13 -1.90
CA PRO A 2 68.46 -19.02 -1.76
C PRO A 2 67.72 -18.63 -3.05
N LEU A 3 66.38 -18.75 -3.04
CA LEU A 3 65.38 -17.70 -3.37
C LEU A 3 64.00 -18.34 -3.59
N GLY A 4 63.17 -18.38 -2.54
CA GLY A 4 61.74 -18.67 -2.63
C GLY A 4 60.95 -17.36 -2.42
N GLY A 5 60.32 -16.86 -3.49
CA GLY A 5 59.62 -15.58 -3.50
C GLY A 5 58.31 -15.59 -2.71
N LEU A 6 58.11 -14.55 -1.89
CA LEU A 6 56.82 -14.20 -1.30
C LEU A 6 55.97 -13.49 -2.36
N GLY A 7 54.89 -14.12 -2.81
CA GLY A 7 53.88 -13.49 -3.65
C GLY A 7 53.02 -12.48 -2.85
N PRO A 8 52.42 -11.48 -3.52
CA PRO A 8 51.65 -10.44 -2.84
C PRO A 8 50.36 -11.02 -2.24
N HIS A 9 50.17 -10.76 -0.94
CA HIS A 9 48.99 -11.11 -0.18
C HIS A 9 47.77 -10.33 -0.72
N ARG A 10 46.83 -11.01 -1.39
CA ARG A 10 45.56 -10.40 -1.82
C ARG A 10 44.70 -10.12 -0.58
N PRO A 11 44.25 -8.89 -0.33
CA PRO A 11 43.31 -8.65 0.77
C PRO A 11 41.98 -9.35 0.48
N PRO A 12 41.25 -9.79 1.53
CA PRO A 12 39.94 -10.43 1.36
C PRO A 12 38.96 -9.46 0.67
N PRO A 13 38.00 -9.97 -0.11
CA PRO A 13 36.95 -9.15 -0.69
C PRO A 13 36.19 -8.46 0.45
N THR A 14 36.12 -7.12 0.39
CA THR A 14 35.22 -6.32 1.22
C THR A 14 33.80 -6.87 1.06
N PRO A 15 33.04 -7.11 2.14
CA PRO A 15 31.64 -7.45 2.00
C PRO A 15 30.97 -6.29 1.28
N ASP A 16 30.36 -6.62 0.14
CA ASP A 16 29.52 -5.72 -0.63
C ASP A 16 28.36 -5.32 0.28
N LEU A 17 28.46 -4.12 0.86
CA LEU A 17 27.35 -3.44 1.50
C LEU A 17 26.39 -3.04 0.38
N THR A 18 25.71 -4.02 -0.18
CA THR A 18 24.44 -3.81 -0.88
C THR A 18 23.51 -3.22 0.17
N LEU A 19 23.51 -1.89 0.21
CA LEU A 19 22.54 -1.08 0.91
C LEU A 19 21.18 -1.47 0.31
N THR A 20 20.58 -2.49 0.89
CA THR A 20 19.20 -2.85 0.64
C THR A 20 18.44 -1.59 1.02
N ALA A 21 17.96 -0.85 0.02
CA ALA A 21 17.18 0.34 0.25
C ALA A 21 16.06 -0.04 1.23
N PRO A 22 15.86 0.72 2.32
CA PRO A 22 14.85 0.35 3.31
C PRO A 22 13.51 0.26 2.58
N ALA A 23 12.80 -0.85 2.77
CA ALA A 23 11.40 -0.97 2.35
C ALA A 23 10.69 0.32 2.76
N ALA A 24 10.06 1.01 1.81
CA ALA A 24 9.50 2.34 2.01
C ALA A 24 8.68 2.34 3.31
N ALA A 25 9.14 3.07 4.33
CA ALA A 25 8.62 2.92 5.68
C ALA A 25 7.12 3.22 5.72
N THR A 26 6.32 2.24 6.13
CA THR A 26 4.88 2.43 6.28
C THR A 26 4.58 3.21 7.55
N VAL A 27 3.64 4.15 7.47
CA VAL A 27 3.22 5.05 8.54
C VAL A 27 1.86 4.60 9.07
N PRO A 28 1.67 4.44 10.39
CA PRO A 28 0.36 4.09 10.92
C PRO A 28 -0.64 5.24 10.74
N VAL A 29 -1.92 4.95 10.48
CA VAL A 29 -2.99 5.94 10.25
C VAL A 29 -2.99 7.06 11.31
N ARG A 30 -2.81 6.71 12.59
CA ARG A 30 -2.76 7.66 13.72
C ARG A 30 -1.66 8.74 13.64
N ARG A 31 -0.64 8.54 12.80
CA ARG A 31 0.45 9.51 12.58
C ARG A 31 0.23 10.41 11.38
N LEU A 32 -0.81 10.16 10.57
CA LEU A 32 -1.14 11.04 9.46
C LEU A 32 -1.64 12.40 9.96
N ARG A 33 -1.53 13.38 9.08
CA ARG A 33 -2.04 14.73 9.26
C ARG A 33 -2.86 15.09 8.04
N ALA A 34 -3.96 15.77 8.27
CA ALA A 34 -4.75 16.33 7.18
C ALA A 34 -3.97 17.46 6.52
N ALA A 35 -4.14 17.66 5.22
CA ALA A 35 -3.38 18.67 4.46
C ALA A 35 -3.65 20.10 4.96
N THR A 36 -4.87 20.35 5.43
CA THR A 36 -5.30 21.61 6.04
C THR A 36 -6.19 21.33 7.26
N SER A 37 -6.45 22.34 8.09
CA SER A 37 -7.36 22.23 9.23
C SER A 37 -8.80 21.89 8.84
N GLY A 38 -9.24 22.21 7.62
CA GLY A 38 -10.58 21.93 7.10
C GLY A 38 -10.68 20.66 6.25
N SER A 39 -9.59 19.92 6.08
CA SER A 39 -9.57 18.72 5.22
C SER A 39 -10.34 17.57 5.88
N ALA A 40 -11.32 17.02 5.16
CA ALA A 40 -12.09 15.86 5.62
C ALA A 40 -11.34 14.52 5.53
N GLY A 41 -10.33 14.43 4.66
CA GLY A 41 -9.58 13.21 4.38
C GLY A 41 -8.08 13.33 4.61
N LEU A 42 -7.45 12.18 4.81
CA LEU A 42 -6.00 12.00 4.92
C LEU A 42 -5.47 11.48 3.59
N ASP A 43 -4.52 12.19 2.98
CA ASP A 43 -3.94 11.80 1.70
C ASP A 43 -3.26 10.42 1.78
N LEU A 44 -3.62 9.53 0.87
CA LEU A 44 -2.97 8.22 0.72
C LEU A 44 -1.91 8.33 -0.38
N ILE A 45 -0.64 8.33 0.02
CA ILE A 45 0.51 8.37 -0.89
C ILE A 45 0.88 6.95 -1.30
N LEU A 46 1.07 6.71 -2.60
CA LEU A 46 1.40 5.40 -3.16
C LEU A 46 2.87 5.03 -2.96
N GLN A 47 3.15 3.78 -2.60
CA GLN A 47 4.51 3.26 -2.39
C GLN A 47 5.20 2.81 -3.67
N THR A 48 4.44 2.46 -4.71
CA THR A 48 4.95 1.96 -5.98
C THR A 48 4.37 2.75 -7.14
N ALA A 49 5.09 2.76 -8.26
CA ALA A 49 4.50 3.17 -9.52
C ALA A 49 3.55 2.07 -10.03
N THR A 50 2.59 2.43 -10.87
CA THR A 50 1.67 1.49 -11.50
C THR A 50 1.50 1.88 -12.95
N ASP A 51 1.75 0.94 -13.85
CA ASP A 51 1.56 1.10 -15.29
C ASP A 51 0.22 0.49 -15.69
N PHE A 52 -0.67 1.30 -16.26
CA PHE A 52 -1.93 0.83 -16.82
C PHE A 52 -1.73 0.65 -18.32
N GLN A 53 -1.56 -0.60 -18.76
CA GLN A 53 -1.35 -1.00 -20.14
C GLN A 53 -2.66 -1.14 -20.92
N LEU A 54 -3.75 -1.54 -20.24
CA LEU A 54 -5.06 -1.76 -20.86
C LEU A 54 -6.13 -0.81 -20.29
N PRO A 55 -7.01 -0.23 -21.14
CA PRO A 55 -8.13 0.55 -20.64
C PRO A 55 -9.03 -0.27 -19.72
N GLY A 56 -9.40 0.30 -18.56
CA GLY A 56 -10.34 -0.31 -17.62
C GLY A 56 -9.77 -1.42 -16.73
N GLU A 57 -8.47 -1.77 -16.86
CA GLU A 57 -7.86 -2.72 -15.93
C GLU A 57 -7.72 -2.11 -14.53
N VAL A 58 -8.02 -2.92 -13.52
CA VAL A 58 -7.96 -2.49 -12.12
C VAL A 58 -6.65 -2.96 -11.51
N HIS A 59 -5.89 -2.00 -10.99
CA HIS A 59 -4.70 -2.28 -10.20
C HIS A 59 -4.94 -2.02 -8.72
N VAL A 60 -4.33 -2.86 -7.89
CA VAL A 60 -4.32 -2.71 -6.43
C VAL A 60 -2.95 -2.21 -6.00
N THR A 61 -2.83 -0.91 -5.70
CA THR A 61 -1.54 -0.27 -5.40
C THR A 61 -1.40 -0.01 -3.90
N PRO A 62 -0.29 -0.44 -3.25
CA PRO A 62 -0.04 -0.19 -1.84
C PRO A 62 0.22 1.29 -1.56
N THR A 63 -0.25 1.75 -0.40
CA THR A 63 0.03 3.10 0.12
C THR A 63 1.13 3.05 1.17
N GLN A 64 1.62 4.23 1.57
CA GLN A 64 2.53 4.35 2.71
C GLN A 64 1.82 4.23 4.05
N VAL A 65 0.55 3.84 4.08
CA VAL A 65 -0.28 3.89 5.29
C VAL A 65 -0.68 2.48 5.71
N MET A 66 -0.58 2.18 7.00
CA MET A 66 -1.13 0.96 7.57
C MET A 66 -2.09 1.24 8.72
N GLY A 67 -3.03 0.33 8.90
CA GLY A 67 -3.95 0.38 10.04
C GLY A 67 -3.28 -0.04 11.36
N PRO A 68 -4.08 -0.23 12.43
CA PRO A 68 -5.53 -0.03 12.46
C PRO A 68 -5.93 1.45 12.36
N VAL A 69 -7.15 1.70 11.89
CA VAL A 69 -7.81 3.00 12.08
C VAL A 69 -8.18 3.17 13.56
N PRO A 70 -8.50 4.39 14.04
CA PRO A 70 -8.88 4.58 15.44
C PRO A 70 -10.02 3.65 15.89
N PRO A 71 -10.04 3.23 17.16
CA PRO A 71 -11.15 2.45 17.71
C PRO A 71 -12.50 3.17 17.48
N HIS A 72 -13.56 2.39 17.30
CA HIS A 72 -14.91 2.89 17.01
C HIS A 72 -15.00 3.74 15.73
N ALA A 73 -14.05 3.60 14.79
CA ALA A 73 -14.12 4.23 13.48
C ALA A 73 -14.13 3.21 12.34
N VAL A 74 -14.62 3.65 11.19
CA VAL A 74 -14.44 3.02 9.89
C VAL A 74 -13.64 3.96 9.00
N GLY A 75 -12.72 3.41 8.21
CA GLY A 75 -12.03 4.17 7.18
C GLY A 75 -12.69 4.00 5.82
N LEU A 76 -12.94 5.09 5.10
CA LEU A 76 -13.39 5.07 3.72
C LEU A 76 -12.25 5.55 2.82
N ILE A 77 -11.82 4.70 1.89
CA ILE A 77 -10.90 5.09 0.83
C ILE A 77 -11.74 5.65 -0.31
N LEU A 78 -11.56 6.94 -0.61
CA LEU A 78 -12.31 7.66 -1.63
C LEU A 78 -11.37 8.43 -2.58
N PRO A 79 -11.79 8.72 -3.81
CA PRO A 79 -10.99 9.54 -4.72
C PRO A 79 -10.73 10.94 -4.14
N ARG A 80 -9.58 11.51 -4.48
CA ARG A 80 -9.33 12.96 -4.35
C ARG A 80 -10.03 13.71 -5.47
N SER A 81 -10.39 14.97 -5.22
CA SER A 81 -11.12 15.80 -6.20
C SER A 81 -10.42 15.90 -7.55
N HIS A 82 -9.08 15.95 -7.57
CA HIS A 82 -8.29 16.01 -8.81
C HIS A 82 -8.00 14.64 -9.46
N ALA A 83 -8.39 13.52 -8.85
CA ALA A 83 -8.06 12.19 -9.39
C ALA A 83 -8.74 11.98 -10.75
N GLY A 84 -10.04 12.26 -10.83
CA GLY A 84 -10.82 12.16 -12.06
C GLY A 84 -10.34 13.11 -13.15
N SER A 85 -9.96 14.35 -12.81
CA SER A 85 -9.40 15.29 -13.78
C SER A 85 -8.04 14.88 -14.34
N LYS A 86 -7.33 13.95 -13.66
CA LYS A 86 -6.10 13.33 -14.13
C LYS A 86 -6.33 11.95 -14.77
N GLY A 87 -7.59 11.56 -15.01
CA GLY A 87 -7.95 10.27 -15.62
C GLY A 87 -7.78 9.05 -14.71
N PHE A 88 -7.65 9.24 -13.40
CA PHE A 88 -7.57 8.15 -12.42
C PHE A 88 -8.93 7.95 -11.74
N PHE A 89 -9.47 6.73 -11.84
CA PHE A 89 -10.72 6.36 -11.22
C PHE A 89 -10.44 5.42 -10.05
N VAL A 90 -10.67 5.91 -8.84
CA VAL A 90 -10.51 5.12 -7.60
C VAL A 90 -11.79 4.37 -7.31
N ILE A 91 -11.71 3.06 -7.13
CA ILE A 91 -12.81 2.24 -6.62
C ILE A 91 -12.88 2.44 -5.10
N PRO A 92 -14.01 2.93 -4.55
CA PRO A 92 -14.16 3.12 -3.11
C PRO A 92 -13.90 1.85 -2.31
N GLY A 93 -13.29 2.00 -1.13
CA GLY A 93 -12.96 0.88 -0.25
C GLY A 93 -13.32 1.16 1.21
N VAL A 94 -13.61 0.09 1.96
CA VAL A 94 -13.87 0.14 3.40
C VAL A 94 -12.70 -0.47 4.15
N VAL A 95 -12.17 0.24 5.13
CA VAL A 95 -11.12 -0.20 6.05
C VAL A 95 -11.76 -0.46 7.41
N HIS A 96 -11.77 -1.72 7.82
CA HIS A 96 -12.28 -2.13 9.12
C HIS A 96 -11.36 -1.68 10.27
N ALA A 97 -11.96 -1.43 11.44
CA ALA A 97 -11.24 -0.98 12.64
C ALA A 97 -10.04 -1.86 13.02
N ASN A 98 -10.19 -3.16 12.84
CA ASN A 98 -9.18 -4.18 13.18
C ASN A 98 -8.19 -4.47 12.05
N TYR A 99 -8.29 -3.84 10.87
CA TYR A 99 -7.36 -4.10 9.78
C TYR A 99 -5.97 -3.53 10.10
N THR A 100 -4.96 -4.38 10.30
CA THR A 100 -3.60 -3.96 10.66
C THR A 100 -2.64 -3.84 9.47
N GLY A 101 -3.08 -4.27 8.28
CA GLY A 101 -2.26 -4.29 7.08
C GLY A 101 -2.06 -2.91 6.43
N VAL A 102 -1.28 -2.91 5.36
CA VAL A 102 -1.08 -1.77 4.47
C VAL A 102 -2.39 -1.45 3.74
N LEU A 103 -2.85 -0.21 3.82
CA LEU A 103 -3.99 0.28 3.07
C LEU A 103 -3.62 0.28 1.58
N LYS A 104 -4.47 -0.30 0.76
CA LYS A 104 -4.28 -0.39 -0.70
C LYS A 104 -5.39 0.39 -1.40
N VAL A 105 -5.06 1.00 -2.52
CA VAL A 105 -6.02 1.73 -3.37
C VAL A 105 -6.25 0.92 -4.63
N GLN A 106 -7.52 0.73 -4.97
CA GLN A 106 -7.92 0.15 -6.25
C GLN A 106 -8.14 1.28 -7.25
N VAL A 107 -7.40 1.27 -8.35
CA VAL A 107 -7.44 2.33 -9.37
C VAL A 107 -7.57 1.69 -10.74
N TRP A 108 -8.28 2.34 -11.65
CA TRP A 108 -8.27 2.06 -13.08
C TRP A 108 -8.20 3.36 -13.88
N THR A 109 -7.83 3.25 -15.15
CA THR A 109 -7.72 4.40 -16.06
C THR A 109 -8.32 4.08 -17.42
N ASN A 110 -8.67 5.13 -18.16
CA ASN A 110 -9.02 5.06 -19.58
C ASN A 110 -8.74 6.46 -20.18
N PRO A 111 -7.72 6.63 -21.05
CA PRO A 111 -6.86 5.62 -21.69
C PRO A 111 -5.76 5.02 -20.77
N PRO A 112 -4.92 4.08 -21.28
CA PRO A 112 -3.69 3.62 -20.64
C PRO A 112 -2.79 4.79 -20.21
N GLN A 113 -2.28 4.75 -18.98
CA GLN A 113 -1.39 5.78 -18.45
C GLN A 113 -0.57 5.29 -17.25
N GLN A 114 0.42 6.08 -16.84
CA GLN A 114 1.27 5.78 -15.70
C GLN A 114 0.78 6.51 -14.45
N LEU A 115 0.79 5.82 -13.32
CA LEU A 115 0.58 6.39 -11.99
C LEU A 115 1.90 6.35 -11.21
N PRO A 116 2.62 7.47 -11.10
CA PRO A 116 3.94 7.49 -10.47
C PRO A 116 3.89 7.16 -8.97
N LYS A 117 4.96 6.53 -8.46
CA LYS A 117 5.22 6.41 -7.02
C LYS A 117 5.15 7.79 -6.36
N GLY A 118 4.62 7.85 -5.14
CA GLY A 118 4.47 9.12 -4.41
C GLY A 118 3.25 9.94 -4.83
N SER A 119 2.50 9.50 -5.85
CA SER A 119 1.21 10.10 -6.18
C SER A 119 0.22 9.90 -5.05
N SER A 120 -0.73 10.83 -4.92
CA SER A 120 -1.90 10.67 -4.07
C SER A 120 -3.15 10.98 -4.89
N VAL A 121 -3.88 9.91 -5.24
CA VAL A 121 -5.14 9.93 -5.99
C VAL A 121 -6.34 9.54 -5.13
N ALA A 122 -6.09 9.02 -3.93
CA ALA A 122 -7.10 8.65 -2.96
C ALA A 122 -6.80 9.30 -1.60
N GLN A 123 -7.84 9.37 -0.78
CA GLN A 123 -7.82 9.87 0.58
C GLN A 123 -8.58 8.90 1.49
N LEU A 124 -8.18 8.84 2.75
CA LEU A 124 -8.86 8.12 3.82
C LEU A 124 -9.74 9.10 4.60
N ILE A 125 -11.05 8.87 4.61
CA ILE A 125 -11.99 9.58 5.49
C ILE A 125 -12.31 8.66 6.67
N LEU A 126 -12.16 9.17 7.89
CA LEU A 126 -12.49 8.45 9.12
C LEU A 126 -13.87 8.86 9.60
N LEU A 127 -14.77 7.89 9.78
CA LEU A 127 -16.13 8.13 10.28
C LEU A 127 -16.39 7.31 11.55
N PRO A 128 -17.23 7.79 12.47
CA PRO A 128 -17.71 6.96 13.58
C PRO A 128 -18.37 5.68 13.08
N SER A 129 -18.02 4.55 13.68
CA SER A 129 -18.66 3.26 13.42
C SER A 129 -19.74 3.00 14.45
N LEU A 130 -20.97 2.80 13.98
CA LEU A 130 -22.14 2.49 14.80
C LEU A 130 -22.52 1.00 14.73
N VAL A 131 -21.64 0.15 14.20
CA VAL A 131 -21.89 -1.29 14.08
C VAL A 131 -21.82 -1.96 15.46
N PRO A 132 -22.91 -2.56 15.97
CA PRO A 132 -22.90 -3.23 17.27
C PRO A 132 -21.94 -4.43 17.30
N GLY A 133 -21.25 -4.64 18.43
CA GLY A 133 -20.43 -5.84 18.64
C GLY A 133 -19.18 -5.98 17.77
N ALA A 134 -18.76 -4.94 17.04
CA ALA A 134 -17.54 -4.96 16.22
C ALA A 134 -16.22 -5.08 17.02
N GLN A 135 -16.31 -5.05 18.35
CA GLN A 135 -15.22 -5.05 19.32
C GLN A 135 -14.87 -6.48 19.79
N HIS A 136 -14.64 -7.48 18.94
CA HIS A 136 -14.08 -8.77 19.43
C HIS A 136 -13.62 -9.81 18.39
N LYS A 137 -13.15 -9.41 17.20
CA LYS A 137 -12.52 -10.36 16.26
C LYS A 137 -11.23 -9.79 15.72
N GLU A 138 -10.12 -10.50 15.89
CA GLU A 138 -8.87 -10.14 15.22
C GLU A 138 -9.05 -10.36 13.72
N ARG A 139 -8.89 -9.30 12.94
CA ARG A 139 -8.62 -9.41 11.51
C ARG A 139 -7.16 -9.06 11.35
N SER A 140 -6.40 -9.94 10.71
CA SER A 140 -5.00 -9.68 10.39
C SER A 140 -4.90 -8.70 9.20
N ASP A 141 -3.86 -8.85 8.40
CA ASP A 141 -3.63 -8.14 7.13
C ASP A 141 -4.52 -8.62 5.96
N GLY A 142 -5.44 -9.55 6.18
CA GLY A 142 -6.38 -10.05 5.18
C GLY A 142 -7.45 -9.02 4.77
N GLY A 143 -7.36 -8.49 3.55
CA GLY A 143 -8.35 -7.61 2.91
C GLY A 143 -9.18 -8.31 1.81
N PHE A 144 -10.02 -7.55 1.09
CA PHE A 144 -10.73 -7.98 -0.15
C PHE A 144 -11.57 -9.26 -0.03
N GLY A 145 -12.51 -9.32 0.92
CA GLY A 145 -13.47 -10.43 0.97
C GLY A 145 -13.01 -11.64 1.81
N SER A 146 -11.93 -11.53 2.58
CA SER A 146 -11.46 -12.57 3.51
C SER A 146 -12.41 -12.91 4.70
N THR A 147 -13.70 -12.55 4.61
CA THR A 147 -14.74 -12.84 5.62
C THR A 147 -15.94 -13.57 5.02
N LEU A 148 -15.87 -13.95 3.75
CA LEU A 148 -16.93 -14.73 3.13
C LEU A 148 -16.92 -16.18 3.69
N PRO A 149 -18.09 -16.82 3.86
CA PRO A 149 -18.19 -18.25 4.12
C PRO A 149 -17.45 -19.05 3.02
N SER A 150 -16.92 -20.22 3.37
CA SER A 150 -15.96 -21.03 2.61
C SER A 150 -16.39 -21.52 1.21
N ASP A 151 -17.56 -21.13 0.68
CA ASP A 151 -18.09 -21.62 -0.59
C ASP A 151 -18.03 -20.62 -1.77
N SER A 152 -17.26 -19.55 -1.65
CA SER A 152 -17.01 -18.66 -2.80
C SER A 152 -15.60 -18.04 -2.74
N SER A 153 -14.58 -18.90 -2.79
CA SER A 153 -13.20 -18.46 -2.98
C SER A 153 -12.98 -18.02 -4.43
N VAL A 154 -13.23 -16.75 -4.73
CA VAL A 154 -12.54 -16.10 -5.85
C VAL A 154 -11.09 -15.92 -5.42
N ASN A 155 -10.25 -16.83 -5.89
CA ASN A 155 -8.80 -16.80 -5.65
C ASN A 155 -8.19 -15.66 -6.46
N ILE A 156 -8.05 -14.47 -5.87
CA ILE A 156 -7.22 -13.42 -6.45
C ILE A 156 -5.75 -13.81 -6.20
N ASN A 157 -5.17 -14.53 -7.15
CA ASN A 157 -3.77 -14.94 -7.11
C ASN A 157 -2.88 -13.69 -7.12
N THR A 158 -2.31 -13.30 -5.98
CA THR A 158 -1.35 -12.20 -5.85
C THR A 158 0.09 -12.60 -6.14
N SER A 159 0.32 -13.67 -6.93
CA SER A 159 1.67 -14.08 -7.29
C SER A 159 2.26 -13.15 -8.37
N CYS A 160 2.89 -12.06 -7.94
CA CYS A 160 3.94 -11.43 -8.72
C CYS A 160 5.13 -12.41 -8.76
N LYS A 161 5.33 -13.08 -9.89
CA LYS A 161 6.61 -13.73 -10.19
C LYS A 161 7.64 -12.63 -10.50
N PRO A 162 8.86 -12.68 -9.93
CA PRO A 162 9.95 -11.86 -10.41
C PRO A 162 10.40 -12.36 -11.80
N LEU A 163 10.69 -11.43 -12.69
CA LEU A 163 11.55 -11.67 -13.86
C LEU A 163 13.01 -11.63 -13.41
#